data_AF-A0A8H9L5A0-F1
#
_entry.id   AF-A0A8H9L5A0-F1
#
_cell.length_a   1.000
_cell.length_b   1.000
_cell.length_c   1.000
_cell.angle_alpha   90.00
_cell.angle_beta   90.00
_cell.angle_gamma   90.00
#
_symmetry.space_group_name_H-M   'P 1'
#
loop_
_entity.id
_entity.type
_entity.pdbx_description
1 polymer ?
#
loop_
_entity_poly.entity_id
_entity_poly.type
_entity_poly.pdbx_seq_one_letter_code
_entity_poly.pdbx_strand_id
1 'polypeptide(L)'
;MPLGHAPAPPPVASSRPVAREWWQRLLREAAINEMDETLLRLQKAGDEVMGGDGVVELTTNSTKAAEFIEARMKQLGIRGYVRIVPE
;
A
#
# COMPACT_ATOMS: atom_id res chain seq x y z
N MET A 1 15.80 -48.83 -44.18
CA MET A 1 14.93 -48.32 -43.11
C MET A 1 15.55 -47.02 -42.60
N PRO A 2 14.99 -45.82 -42.85
CA PRO A 2 15.57 -44.60 -42.28
C PRO A 2 15.10 -44.44 -40.82
N LEU A 3 16.04 -44.14 -39.93
CA LEU A 3 15.79 -43.85 -38.51
C LEU A 3 15.09 -42.48 -38.40
N GLY A 4 13.84 -42.47 -37.93
CA GLY A 4 13.08 -41.24 -37.70
C GLY A 4 13.73 -40.37 -36.64
N HIS A 5 14.09 -39.14 -37.00
CA HIS A 5 14.49 -38.10 -36.05
C HIS A 5 13.29 -37.74 -35.17
N ALA A 6 13.40 -37.94 -33.86
CA ALA A 6 12.44 -37.43 -32.91
C ALA A 6 12.52 -35.89 -32.88
N PRO A 7 11.38 -35.17 -32.93
CA PRO A 7 11.39 -33.71 -32.85
C PRO A 7 11.90 -33.26 -31.48
N ALA A 8 12.74 -32.22 -31.47
CA ALA A 8 13.23 -31.61 -30.25
C ALA A 8 12.06 -31.12 -29.37
N PRO A 9 12.14 -31.28 -28.03
CA PRO A 9 11.09 -30.81 -27.14
C PRO A 9 10.95 -29.28 -27.25
N PRO A 10 9.72 -28.75 -27.13
CA PRO A 10 9.49 -27.31 -27.21
C PRO A 10 10.22 -26.58 -26.06
N PRO A 11 10.66 -25.32 -26.27
CA PRO A 11 11.31 -24.55 -25.23
C PRO A 11 10.33 -24.33 -24.07
N VAL A 12 10.74 -24.70 -22.86
CA VAL A 12 9.98 -24.43 -21.63
C VAL A 12 9.89 -22.92 -21.46
N ALA A 13 8.69 -22.37 -21.62
CA ALA A 13 8.41 -20.97 -21.33
C ALA A 13 8.74 -20.69 -19.86
N SER A 14 9.71 -19.80 -19.62
CA SER A 14 10.20 -19.49 -18.28
C SER A 14 9.11 -18.80 -17.44
N SER A 15 8.68 -19.47 -16.37
CA SER A 15 7.64 -19.06 -15.42
C SER A 15 8.02 -17.87 -14.49
N ARG A 16 8.51 -16.74 -15.02
CA ARG A 16 9.14 -15.67 -14.22
C ARG A 16 8.39 -14.35 -13.98
N PRO A 17 7.29 -13.96 -14.66
CA PRO A 17 6.66 -12.66 -14.40
C PRO A 17 5.79 -12.66 -13.12
N VAL A 18 5.08 -13.75 -12.83
CA VAL A 18 4.07 -13.83 -11.74
C VAL A 18 4.70 -13.63 -10.35
N ALA A 19 5.90 -14.15 -10.11
CA ALA A 19 6.54 -14.09 -8.81
C ALA A 19 6.88 -12.65 -8.38
N ARG A 20 7.34 -11.81 -9.32
CA ARG A 20 7.75 -10.42 -9.01
C ARG A 20 6.55 -9.54 -8.68
N GLU A 21 5.48 -9.64 -9.46
CA GLU A 21 4.25 -8.89 -9.24
C GLU A 21 3.59 -9.26 -7.91
N TRP A 22 3.57 -10.55 -7.58
CA TRP A 22 3.06 -11.03 -6.30
C TRP A 22 3.84 -10.45 -5.11
N TRP A 23 5.17 -10.47 -5.16
CA TRP A 23 6.01 -9.87 -4.12
C TRP A 23 5.82 -8.36 -3.99
N GLN A 24 5.72 -7.65 -5.10
CA GLN A 24 5.46 -6.21 -5.08
C GLN A 24 4.10 -5.88 -4.45
N ARG A 25 3.08 -6.71 -4.72
CA ARG A 25 1.76 -6.54 -4.11
C ARG A 25 1.82 -6.73 -2.59
N LEU A 26 2.51 -7.77 -2.12
CA LEU A 26 2.68 -8.03 -0.69
C LEU A 26 3.41 -6.90 0.03
N LEU A 27 4.51 -6.39 -0.55
CA LEU A 27 5.24 -5.27 0.05
C LEU A 27 4.38 -4.02 0.12
N ARG A 28 3.58 -3.77 -0.92
CA ARG A 28 2.63 -2.65 -0.93
C ARG A 28 1.55 -2.82 0.14
N GLU A 29 0.97 -4.01 0.27
CA GLU A 29 -0.02 -4.32 1.31
C GLU A 29 0.58 -4.15 2.70
N ALA A 30 1.80 -4.63 2.93
CA ALA A 30 2.49 -4.46 4.21
C ALA A 30 2.72 -2.99 4.57
N ALA A 31 3.19 -2.18 3.61
CA ALA A 31 3.40 -0.75 3.82
C ALA A 31 2.09 -0.01 4.11
N ILE A 32 0.98 -0.40 3.47
CA ILE A 32 -0.34 0.17 3.73
C ILE A 32 -0.80 -0.18 5.15
N ASN A 33 -0.65 -1.45 5.56
CA ASN A 33 -1.04 -1.89 6.90
C ASN A 33 -0.25 -1.15 7.99
N GLU A 34 1.05 -0.95 7.80
CA GLU A 34 1.89 -0.20 8.73
C GLU A 34 1.47 1.27 8.85
N MET A 35 1.10 1.89 7.72
CA MET A 35 0.55 3.25 7.72
C MET A 35 -0.79 3.31 8.47
N ASP A 36 -1.70 2.36 8.23
CA ASP A 36 -2.99 2.32 8.91
C ASP A 36 -2.83 2.17 10.43
N GLU A 37 -1.95 1.28 10.87
CA GLU A 37 -1.62 1.13 12.29
C GLU A 37 -1.11 2.44 12.89
N THR A 38 -0.27 3.16 12.15
CA THR A 38 0.25 4.46 12.59
C THR A 38 -0.88 5.48 12.74
N LEU A 39 -1.77 5.58 11.75
CA LEU A 39 -2.91 6.49 11.79
C LEU A 39 -3.84 6.19 12.98
N LEU A 40 -4.13 4.92 13.25
CA LEU A 40 -4.95 4.50 14.39
C LEU A 40 -4.31 4.86 15.74
N ARG A 41 -2.99 4.70 15.85
CA ARG A 41 -2.24 5.09 17.06
C ARG A 41 -2.27 6.60 17.28
N LEU A 42 -2.17 7.40 16.21
CA LEU A 42 -2.29 8.85 16.29
C LEU A 42 -3.68 9.29 16.76
N GLN A 43 -4.75 8.69 16.22
CA GLN A 43 -6.11 8.97 16.69
C GLN A 43 -6.27 8.62 18.17
N LYS A 44 -5.80 7.43 18.58
CA LYS A 44 -5.86 7.00 19.98
C LYS A 44 -5.14 7.97 20.91
N ALA A 45 -3.93 8.41 20.56
CA ALA A 45 -3.19 9.38 21.33
C ALA A 45 -3.92 10.73 21.42
N GLY A 46 -4.49 11.20 20.31
CA GLY A 46 -5.32 12.41 20.28
C GLY A 46 -6.54 12.29 21.18
N ASP A 47 -7.24 11.17 21.15
CA ASP A 47 -8.43 10.92 21.96
C ASP A 47 -8.10 10.85 23.46
N GLU A 48 -6.98 10.22 23.83
CA GLU A 48 -6.54 10.17 25.22
C GLU A 48 -6.24 11.56 25.79
N VAL A 49 -5.63 12.45 24.99
CA VAL A 49 -5.28 13.82 25.43
C VAL A 49 -6.49 14.75 25.40
N MET A 50 -7.37 14.61 24.40
CA MET A 50 -8.49 15.53 24.15
C MET A 50 -9.83 15.05 24.71
N GLY A 51 -9.85 14.00 25.53
CA GLY A 51 -11.09 13.47 26.11
C GLY A 51 -12.04 12.85 25.09
N GLY A 52 -11.49 12.28 24.01
CA GLY A 52 -12.26 11.64 22.94
C GLY A 52 -12.58 12.55 21.76
N ASP A 53 -11.99 13.74 21.65
CA ASP A 53 -12.17 14.68 20.53
C ASP A 53 -10.86 14.98 19.76
N GLY A 54 -9.93 14.02 19.75
CA GLY A 54 -8.67 14.17 19.04
C GLY A 54 -8.85 14.26 17.53
N VAL A 55 -8.10 15.15 16.88
CA VAL A 55 -8.04 15.27 15.42
C VAL A 55 -6.61 15.08 14.95
N VAL A 56 -6.41 14.24 13.93
CA VAL A 56 -5.11 13.98 13.31
C VAL A 56 -4.92 14.89 12.09
N GLU A 57 -3.92 15.77 12.12
CA GLU A 57 -3.47 16.52 10.95
C GLU A 57 -2.17 15.92 10.41
N LEU A 58 -2.12 15.67 9.10
CA LEU A 58 -0.89 15.34 8.38
C LEU A 58 -0.59 16.41 7.34
N THR A 59 0.68 16.67 7.05
CA THR A 59 1.10 17.66 6.05
C THR A 59 1.92 17.00 4.96
N THR A 60 1.67 17.34 3.70
CA THR A 60 2.42 16.84 2.54
C THR A 60 2.50 17.89 1.42
N ASN A 61 3.50 17.79 0.56
CA ASN A 61 3.61 18.57 -0.67
C ASN A 61 2.96 17.88 -1.89
N SER A 62 2.47 16.65 -1.71
CA SER A 62 1.96 15.82 -2.80
C SER A 62 0.45 15.64 -2.71
N THR A 63 -0.28 16.19 -3.68
CA THR A 63 -1.74 16.03 -3.78
C THR A 63 -2.15 14.56 -3.82
N LYS A 64 -1.40 13.71 -4.56
CA LYS A 64 -1.69 12.26 -4.63
C LYS A 64 -1.49 11.56 -3.29
N ALA A 65 -0.47 11.97 -2.52
CA ALA A 65 -0.27 11.43 -1.18
C ALA A 65 -1.40 11.87 -0.25
N ALA A 66 -1.83 13.13 -0.33
CA ALA A 66 -2.96 13.65 0.45
C ALA A 66 -4.24 12.86 0.16
N GLU A 67 -4.63 12.72 -1.11
CA GLU A 67 -5.80 11.95 -1.52
C GLU A 67 -5.75 10.49 -1.01
N PHE A 68 -4.58 9.85 -1.12
CA PHE A 68 -4.40 8.48 -0.65
C PHE A 68 -4.57 8.35 0.86
N ILE A 69 -3.90 9.21 1.64
CA ILE A 69 -3.93 9.19 3.10
C ILE A 69 -5.32 9.55 3.62
N GLU A 70 -5.98 10.58 3.06
CA GLU A 70 -7.35 10.95 3.46
C GLU A 70 -8.35 9.82 3.19
N ALA A 71 -8.22 9.12 2.05
CA ALA A 71 -9.06 7.96 1.77
C ALA A 71 -8.87 6.85 2.82
N ARG A 72 -7.62 6.62 3.28
CA ARG A 72 -7.34 5.66 4.36
C ARG A 72 -7.92 6.12 5.70
N MET A 73 -7.72 7.39 6.08
CA MET A 73 -8.31 7.95 7.31
C MET A 73 -9.84 7.76 7.32
N LYS A 74 -10.51 8.06 6.20
CA LYS A 74 -11.96 7.85 6.05
C LYS A 74 -12.36 6.39 6.19
N GLN A 75 -11.61 5.46 5.58
CA GLN A 75 -11.87 4.02 5.68
C GLN A 75 -11.69 3.47 7.10
N LEU A 76 -10.75 4.04 7.85
CA LEU A 76 -10.48 3.66 9.25
C LEU A 76 -11.37 4.39 10.27
N GLY A 77 -12.20 5.35 9.83
CA GLY A 77 -13.04 6.16 10.73
C GLY A 77 -12.25 7.16 11.57
N ILE A 78 -11.07 7.57 11.11
CA ILE A 78 -10.19 8.52 11.79
C ILE A 78 -10.67 9.95 11.57
N ARG A 79 -10.73 10.73 12.63
CA ARG A 79 -11.03 12.16 12.59
C ARG A 79 -9.75 12.90 12.25
N GLY A 80 -9.62 13.30 10.99
CA GLY A 80 -8.41 13.97 10.53
C GLY A 80 -8.53 14.51 9.12
N TYR A 81 -7.50 15.24 8.72
CA TYR A 81 -7.37 15.80 7.38
C TYR A 81 -5.90 15.88 6.98
N VAL A 82 -5.65 16.02 5.67
CA VAL A 82 -4.31 16.23 5.15
C VAL A 82 -4.20 17.63 4.57
N ARG A 83 -3.26 18.41 5.10
CA ARG A 83 -2.93 19.75 4.60
C ARG A 83 -1.86 19.66 3.52
N ILE A 84 -2.15 20.21 2.34
CA ILE A 84 -1.16 20.34 1.27
C ILE A 84 -0.37 21.63 1.46
N VAL A 85 0.96 21.51 1.57
CA VAL A 85 1.88 22.65 1.66
C VAL A 85 2.81 22.60 0.45
N PRO A 86 2.71 23.55 -0.51
CA PRO A 86 3.60 23.61 -1.65
C PRO A 86 5.04 23.89 -1.21
N GLU A 87 6.01 23.33 -1.94
CA GLU A 87 7.44 23.62 -1.78
C GLU A 87 7.81 25.03 -2.28
#